data_AF-A0A3M1S1I2-F1
#
_entry.id   AF-A0A3M1S1I2-F1
#
_cell.length_a   1.000
_cell.length_b   1.000
_cell.length_c   1.000
_cell.angle_alpha   90.00
_cell.angle_beta   90.00
_cell.angle_gamma   90.00
#
_symmetry.space_group_name_H-M   'P 1'
#
loop_
_entity.id
_entity.type
_entity.pdbx_description
1 polymer ?
#
loop_
_entity_poly.entity_id
_entity_poly.type
_entity_poly.pdbx_seq_one_letter_code
_entity_poly.pdbx_strand_id
1 'polypeptide(L)' 'MANRVVIGLGEVLWDCFPESRRPGGAPANVAYHAAQLGNSGIVCS' A
#
# COMPACT_ATOMS: atom_id res chain seq x y z
N MET A 1 17.32 -0.22 -13.49
CA MET A 1 15.88 -0.51 -13.61
C MET A 1 15.13 0.82 -13.60
N ALA A 2 14.12 1.01 -14.45
CA ALA A 2 13.33 2.24 -14.44
C ALA A 2 12.47 2.28 -13.17
N ASN A 3 12.65 3.31 -12.34
CA ASN A 3 11.84 3.56 -11.15
C ASN A 3 10.48 4.13 -11.59
N ARG A 4 9.42 3.33 -11.52
CA ARG A 4 8.06 3.76 -11.87
C ARG A 4 7.36 4.36 -10.66
N VAL A 5 6.46 5.30 -10.91
CA VAL A 5 5.50 5.74 -9.89
C VAL A 5 4.25 4.85 -9.99
N VAL A 6 3.86 4.24 -8.87
CA VAL A 6 2.65 3.41 -8.75
C VAL A 6 1.76 4.04 -7.70
N ILE A 7 0.56 4.45 -8.11
CA ILE A 7 -0.40 5.12 -7.22
C ILE A 7 -1.52 4.15 -6.87
N GLY A 8 -1.63 3.82 -5.60
CA GLY A 8 -2.82 3.18 -5.03
C GLY A 8 -3.84 4.26 -4.67
N LEU A 9 -4.86 4.43 -5.50
CA LEU A 9 -5.96 5.37 -5.26
C LEU A 9 -7.12 4.65 -4.57
N GLY A 10 -7.49 5.09 -3.38
CA GLY A 10 -8.61 4.55 -2.62
C GLY A 10 -8.28 4.43 -1.14
N GLU A 11 -8.79 3.41 -0.47
CA GLU A 11 -8.81 3.37 0.98
C GLU A 11 -7.48 2.99 1.64
N VAL A 12 -7.22 3.62 2.79
CA VAL A 12 -6.30 3.14 3.82
C VAL A 12 -7.10 2.84 5.07
N LEU A 13 -6.93 1.64 5.62
CA LEU A 13 -7.70 1.20 6.78
C LEU A 13 -6.87 0.34 7.73
N TRP A 14 -7.51 -0.08 8.83
CA TRP A 14 -6.95 -1.04 9.77
C TRP A 14 -7.69 -2.36 9.65
N ASP A 15 -6.98 -3.41 9.25
CA ASP A 15 -7.45 -4.78 9.39
C ASP A 15 -7.33 -5.16 10.87
N CYS A 16 -8.49 -5.36 11.52
CA CYS A 16 -8.57 -5.62 12.94
C CYS A 16 -8.69 -7.12 13.20
N PHE A 17 -7.56 -7.77 13.50
CA PHE A 17 -7.51 -9.16 13.95
C PHE A 17 -7.68 -9.22 15.48
N PRO A 18 -8.04 -10.39 16.06
CA PRO A 18 -8.31 -10.49 17.49
C PRO A 18 -7.15 -10.04 18.38
N GLU A 19 -5.91 -10.29 17.96
CA GLU A 19 -4.70 -9.98 18.73
C GLU A 19 -3.99 -8.69 18.28
N SER A 20 -4.32 -8.15 17.11
CA SER A 20 -3.59 -7.00 16.55
C SER A 20 -4.38 -6.24 15.49
N ARG A 21 -4.10 -4.94 15.37
CA ARG A 21 -4.49 -4.15 14.20
C ARG A 21 -3.32 -4.10 13.23
N ARG A 22 -3.58 -4.34 11.96
CA ARG A 22 -2.59 -4.29 10.88
C ARG A 22 -3.02 -3.27 9.82
N PRO A 23 -2.08 -2.56 9.18
CA PRO A 23 -2.43 -1.70 8.07
C PRO A 23 -3.05 -2.55 6.95
N GLY A 24 -4.14 -2.05 6.38
CA GLY A 24 -4.88 -2.69 5.29
C GLY A 24 -5.42 -1.68 4.28
N GLY A 25 -6.22 -2.18 3.34
CA GLY A 25 -6.68 -1.44 2.16
C GLY A 25 -6.00 -1.97 0.90
N ALA A 26 -6.79 -2.36 -0.10
CA ALA A 26 -6.24 -2.94 -1.32
C ALA A 26 -5.33 -1.95 -2.07
N PRO A 27 -5.70 -0.67 -2.26
CA PRO A 27 -4.82 0.33 -2.88
C PRO A 27 -3.54 0.56 -2.07
N ALA A 28 -3.66 0.61 -0.73
CA ALA A 28 -2.52 0.78 0.17
C ALA A 28 -1.51 -0.36 0.04
N ASN A 29 -2.00 -1.60 0.01
CA ASN A 29 -1.16 -2.79 -0.12
C ASN A 29 -0.43 -2.85 -1.47
N VAL A 30 -1.08 -2.45 -2.57
CA VAL A 30 -0.45 -2.38 -3.89
C VAL A 30 0.70 -1.37 -3.91
N ALA A 31 0.48 -0.15 -3.39
CA ALA A 31 1.52 0.86 -3.31
C ALA A 31 2.71 0.40 -2.45
N TYR A 32 2.42 -0.23 -1.30
CA TYR A 32 3.45 -0.80 -0.43
C TYR A 32 4.30 -1.86 -1.16
N HIS A 33 3.67 -2.82 -1.83
CA HIS A 33 4.40 -3.85 -2.57
C HIS A 33 5.16 -3.29 -3.78
N ALA A 34 4.65 -2.26 -4.45
CA ALA A 34 5.40 -1.57 -5.50
C ALA A 34 6.71 -0.97 -4.95
N ALA A 35 6.68 -0.37 -3.75
CA ALA A 35 7.87 0.15 -3.08
C ALA A 35 8.87 -0.96 -2.72
N GLN A 36 8.39 -2.10 -2.20
CA GLN A 36 9.24 -3.27 -1.91
C GLN A 36 9.91 -3.85 -3.16
N LEU A 37 9.30 -3.69 -4.34
CA LEU A 37 9.85 -4.11 -5.63
C LEU A 37 10.79 -3.07 -6.29
N GLY A 38 11.16 -2.00 -5.57
CA GLY A 38 12.10 -0.99 -6.04
C GLY A 38 11.49 0.14 -6.88
N ASN A 39 10.17 0.31 -6.82
CA ASN A 39 9.46 1.44 -7.44
C ASN A 39 9.11 2.52 -6.40
N SER A 40 8.56 3.65 -6.85
CA SER A 40 7.94 4.65 -5.98
C SER A 40 6.46 4.33 -5.78
N GLY A 41 6.12 3.75 -4.63
CA GLY A 41 4.74 3.48 -4.24
C GLY A 41 4.14 4.65 -3.47
N ILE A 42 3.01 5.18 -3.93
CA ILE A 42 2.29 6.29 -3.28
C ILE A 42 0.85 5.86 -3.05
N VAL A 43 0.32 6.14 -1.86
CA VAL A 43 -1.11 6.00 -1.58
C VAL A 43 -1.77 7.37 -1.63
N CYS A 44 -2.92 7.45 -2.30
CA CYS A 44 -3.78 8.63 -2.32
C CYS A 44 -5.16 8.20 -1.79
N SER A 45 -5.46 8.62 -0.57
CA SER A 45 -6.68 8.28 0.18
C SER A 45 -7.33 9.53 0.75
#